data_AF-A0A9E7C083-F1
#
_entry.id   AF-A0A9E7C083-F1
#
_cell.length_a   1.000
_cell.length_b   1.000
_cell.length_c   1.000
_cell.angle_alpha   90.00
_cell.angle_beta   90.00
_cell.angle_gamma   90.00
#
_symmetry.space_group_name_H-M   'P 1'
#
loop_
_entity.id
_entity.type
_entity.pdbx_description
1 polymer ?
#
loop_
_entity_poly.entity_id
_entity_poly.type
_entity_poly.pdbx_seq_one_letter_code
_entity_poly.pdbx_strand_id
1 'polypeptide(L)'
;MDVLALLAILALLLLVVAAVSAPLRRRRVDAVRERDHTDRDELEAQREAKYREIRDAELDHQTGKLSEPDWRVLDRQLRAEAVEILRRLDELED
;
A
#
# COMPACT_ATOMS: atom_id res chain seq x y z
N MET A 1 -11.49 -55.56 1.00
CA MET A 1 -12.27 -54.55 1.76
C MET A 1 -11.38 -53.39 2.23
N ASP A 2 -10.11 -53.39 1.84
CA ASP A 2 -9.07 -52.56 2.45
C ASP A 2 -8.83 -51.25 1.68
N VAL A 3 -9.04 -51.24 0.35
CA VAL A 3 -8.84 -50.04 -0.48
C VAL A 3 -9.88 -48.97 -0.18
N LEU A 4 -11.15 -49.34 0.00
CA LEU A 4 -12.22 -48.40 0.38
C LEU A 4 -11.96 -47.80 1.77
N ALA A 5 -11.49 -48.62 2.73
CA ALA A 5 -11.11 -48.16 4.05
C ALA A 5 -9.90 -47.21 3.99
N LEU A 6 -8.88 -47.55 3.18
CA LEU A 6 -7.70 -46.71 2.97
C LEU A 6 -8.07 -45.35 2.34
N LEU A 7 -8.96 -45.34 1.35
CA LEU A 7 -9.45 -44.12 0.72
C LEU A 7 -10.26 -43.25 1.70
N ALA A 8 -11.09 -43.87 2.54
CA ALA A 8 -11.86 -43.16 3.56
C ALA A 8 -10.94 -42.53 4.62
N ILE A 9 -9.91 -43.25 5.05
CA ILE A 9 -8.89 -42.73 5.99
C ILE A 9 -8.10 -41.58 5.35
N LEU A 10 -7.69 -41.73 4.09
CA LEU A 10 -6.98 -40.67 3.37
C LEU A 10 -7.83 -39.42 3.19
N ALA A 11 -9.11 -39.58 2.82
CA ALA A 11 -10.04 -38.48 2.67
C ALA A 11 -10.29 -37.76 4.01
N LEU A 12 -10.46 -38.52 5.09
CA LEU A 12 -10.59 -37.97 6.45
C LEU A 12 -9.32 -37.20 6.86
N LEU A 13 -8.14 -37.73 6.56
CA LEU A 13 -6.88 -37.09 6.87
C LEU A 13 -6.70 -35.78 6.09
N LEU A 14 -7.04 -35.75 4.80
CA LEU A 14 -7.06 -34.53 3.99
C LEU A 14 -8.05 -33.49 4.54
N LEU A 15 -9.24 -33.92 4.96
CA LEU A 15 -10.24 -33.05 5.57
C LEU A 15 -9.70 -32.40 6.86
N VAL A 16 -9.06 -33.19 7.73
CA VAL A 16 -8.46 -32.71 8.98
C VAL A 16 -7.33 -31.72 8.69
N VAL A 17 -6.43 -32.06 7.76
CA VAL A 17 -5.33 -31.16 7.34
C VAL A 17 -5.90 -29.85 6.79
N ALA A 18 -6.94 -29.90 5.97
CA ALA A 18 -7.60 -28.72 5.43
C ALA A 18 -8.26 -27.87 6.52
N ALA A 19 -8.98 -28.50 7.46
CA ALA A 19 -9.66 -27.82 8.56
C ALA A 19 -8.69 -27.10 9.51
N VAL A 20 -7.51 -27.70 9.78
CA VAL A 20 -6.46 -27.11 10.62
C VAL A 20 -5.64 -26.07 9.85
N SER A 21 -5.36 -26.30 8.57
CA SER A 21 -4.55 -25.40 7.74
C SER A 21 -5.34 -24.17 7.26
N ALA A 22 -6.66 -24.26 7.13
CA ALA A 22 -7.52 -23.15 6.72
C ALA A 22 -7.43 -21.91 7.64
N PRO A 23 -7.58 -22.00 8.98
CA PRO A 23 -7.50 -20.83 9.86
C PRO A 23 -6.11 -20.19 9.89
N LEU A 24 -5.05 -20.99 9.80
CA LEU A 24 -3.67 -20.48 9.74
C LEU A 24 -3.41 -19.73 8.42
N ARG A 25 -3.90 -20.26 7.30
CA ARG A 25 -3.75 -19.62 5.99
C ARG A 25 -4.59 -18.35 5.89
N ARG A 26 -5.80 -18.33 6.47
CA ARG A 26 -6.65 -17.12 6.56
C ARG A 26 -5.96 -16.02 7.36
N ARG A 27 -5.50 -16.31 8.58
CA ARG A 27 -4.78 -15.34 9.42
C ARG A 27 -3.54 -14.74 8.75
N ARG A 28 -2.78 -15.56 8.01
CA ARG A 28 -1.61 -15.07 7.27
C ARG A 28 -2.00 -14.12 6.14
N VAL A 29 -3.06 -14.43 5.41
CA VAL A 29 -3.56 -13.55 4.32
C VAL A 29 -4.13 -12.26 4.90
N ASP A 30 -4.85 -12.32 6.02
CA ASP A 30 -5.41 -11.14 6.67
C ASP A 30 -4.30 -10.21 7.21
N ALA A 31 -3.26 -10.77 7.85
CA ALA A 31 -2.12 -10.01 8.34
C ALA A 31 -1.27 -9.37 7.22
N VAL A 32 -1.22 -9.98 6.03
CA VAL A 32 -0.57 -9.39 4.85
C VAL A 32 -1.42 -8.23 4.32
N ARG A 33 -2.73 -8.44 4.15
CA ARG A 33 -3.65 -7.36 3.71
C ARG A 33 -3.66 -6.16 4.65
N GLU A 34 -3.63 -6.39 5.95
CA GLU A 34 -3.63 -5.32 6.96
C GLU A 34 -2.34 -4.49 6.90
N ARG A 35 -1.20 -5.12 6.60
CA ARG A 35 0.07 -4.42 6.36
C ARG A 35 0.04 -3.63 5.06
N ASP A 36 -0.38 -4.25 3.96
CA ASP A 36 -0.48 -3.58 2.65
C ASP A 36 -1.41 -2.35 2.74
N HIS A 37 -2.52 -2.46 3.48
CA HIS A 37 -3.43 -1.33 3.71
C HIS A 37 -2.78 -0.22 4.54
N THR A 38 -2.04 -0.58 5.59
CA THR A 38 -1.32 0.39 6.44
C THR A 38 -0.24 1.13 5.64
N ASP A 39 0.57 0.40 4.87
CA ASP A 39 1.64 0.97 4.06
C ASP A 39 1.08 1.93 2.99
N ARG A 40 -0.07 1.57 2.40
CA ARG A 40 -0.82 2.43 1.48
C ARG A 40 -1.34 3.70 2.16
N ASP A 41 -2.01 3.57 3.30
CA ASP A 41 -2.58 4.72 4.04
C ASP A 41 -1.49 5.72 4.46
N GLU A 42 -0.32 5.23 4.86
CA GLU A 42 0.85 6.06 5.18
C GLU A 42 1.37 6.82 3.94
N LEU A 43 1.42 6.18 2.77
CA LEU A 43 1.82 6.85 1.53
C LEU A 43 0.77 7.86 1.04
N GLU A 44 -0.52 7.56 1.19
CA GLU A 44 -1.59 8.51 0.89
C GLU A 44 -1.53 9.75 1.79
N ALA A 45 -1.23 9.58 3.08
CA ALA A 45 -1.00 10.69 4.01
C ALA A 45 0.22 11.55 3.60
N GLN A 46 1.30 10.92 3.14
CA GLN A 46 2.48 11.63 2.62
C GLN A 46 2.16 12.40 1.35
N ARG A 47 1.38 11.83 0.42
CA ARG A 47 0.90 12.50 -0.80
C ARG A 47 0.12 13.76 -0.44
N GLU A 48 -0.83 13.64 0.47
CA GLU A 48 -1.67 14.76 0.90
C GLU A 48 -0.84 15.87 1.58
N ALA A 49 0.14 15.49 2.41
CA ALA A 49 1.06 16.45 3.01
C ALA A 49 1.89 17.20 1.95
N LYS A 50 2.42 16.50 0.95
CA LYS A 50 3.19 17.12 -0.14
C LYS A 50 2.32 18.00 -1.04
N TYR A 51 1.08 17.64 -1.29
CA TYR A 51 0.16 18.46 -2.06
C TYR A 51 -0.15 19.79 -1.35
N ARG A 52 -0.31 19.76 -0.02
CA ARG A 52 -0.44 20.99 0.78
C ARG A 52 0.79 21.87 0.69
N GLU A 53 1.99 21.29 0.79
CA GLU A 53 3.25 22.02 0.67
C GLU A 53 3.39 22.74 -0.68
N ILE A 54 3.05 22.07 -1.79
CA ILE A 54 3.02 22.68 -3.13
C ILE A 54 2.05 23.86 -3.18
N ARG A 55 0.84 23.67 -2.64
CA ARG A 55 -0.20 24.70 -2.62
C ARG A 55 0.20 25.92 -1.81
N ASP A 56 0.84 25.70 -0.66
CA ASP A 56 1.33 26.78 0.20
C ASP A 56 2.46 27.55 -0.48
N ALA A 57 3.39 26.85 -1.15
CA ALA A 57 4.46 27.50 -1.94
C ALA A 57 3.90 28.34 -3.10
N GLU A 58 2.82 27.88 -3.74
CA GLU A 58 2.12 28.62 -4.79
C GLU A 58 1.42 29.87 -4.23
N LEU A 59 0.76 29.75 -3.07
CA LEU A 59 0.16 30.89 -2.37
C LEU A 59 1.21 31.93 -1.95
N ASP A 60 2.38 31.51 -1.48
CA ASP A 60 3.47 32.41 -1.12
C ASP A 60 4.05 33.14 -2.33
N HIS A 61 4.09 32.50 -3.50
CA HIS A 61 4.41 33.17 -4.77
C HIS A 61 3.33 34.18 -5.17
N GLN A 62 2.05 33.79 -5.15
CA GLN A 62 0.93 34.68 -5.50
C GLN A 62 0.82 35.89 -4.57
N THR A 63 1.16 35.73 -3.30
CA THR A 63 1.19 36.82 -2.30
C THR A 63 2.45 37.70 -2.39
N GLY A 64 3.37 37.38 -3.31
CA GLY A 64 4.59 38.15 -3.56
C GLY A 64 5.71 37.93 -2.54
N LYS A 65 5.60 36.91 -1.67
CA LYS A 65 6.65 36.57 -0.70
C LYS A 65 7.81 35.80 -1.33
N LEU A 66 7.55 35.13 -2.46
CA LEU A 66 8.54 34.36 -3.20
C LEU A 66 8.73 34.97 -4.59
N SER A 67 9.99 35.09 -5.02
CA SER A 67 10.29 35.56 -6.37
C SER A 67 9.96 34.47 -7.40
N GLU A 68 9.51 34.85 -8.59
CA GLU A 68 9.23 33.93 -9.70
C GLU A 68 10.39 32.94 -10.00
N PRO A 69 11.67 33.36 -10.10
CA PRO A 69 12.76 32.40 -10.32
C PRO A 69 12.96 31.42 -9.16
N ASP A 70 12.79 31.86 -7.91
CA ASP A 70 12.91 30.99 -6.73
C ASP A 70 11.73 30.01 -6.64
N TRP A 71 10.51 30.50 -6.90
CA TRP A 71 9.31 29.68 -6.97
C TRP A 71 9.45 28.57 -8.02
N ARG A 72 9.95 28.87 -9.22
CA ARG A 72 10.14 27.84 -10.25
C ARG A 72 11.15 26.77 -9.88
N VAL A 73 12.18 27.10 -9.08
CA VAL A 73 13.12 26.09 -8.59
C VAL A 73 12.45 25.20 -7.55
N LEU A 74 11.73 25.81 -6.61
CA LEU A 74 11.01 25.11 -5.55
C LEU A 74 9.88 24.22 -6.12
N ASP A 75 9.08 24.73 -7.04
CA ASP A 75 7.98 23.99 -7.68
C ASP A 75 8.49 22.73 -8.39
N ARG A 76 9.61 22.82 -9.13
CA ARG A 76 10.21 21.65 -9.76
C ARG A 76 10.67 20.59 -8.76
N GLN A 77 11.25 21.00 -7.64
CA GLN A 77 11.69 20.08 -6.60
C GLN A 77 10.50 19.38 -5.93
N LEU A 78 9.50 20.15 -5.50
CA LEU A 78 8.31 19.62 -4.84
C LEU A 78 7.52 18.68 -5.77
N ARG A 79 7.42 19.01 -7.06
CA ARG A 79 6.78 18.13 -8.05
C ARG A 79 7.56 16.83 -8.28
N ALA A 80 8.89 16.88 -8.30
CA ALA A 80 9.70 15.67 -8.43
C ALA A 80 9.48 14.73 -7.24
N GLU A 81 9.42 15.27 -6.01
CA GLU A 81 9.11 14.51 -4.80
C GLU A 81 7.68 13.95 -4.83
N ALA A 82 6.70 14.72 -5.30
CA ALA A 82 5.32 14.25 -5.44
C ALA A 82 5.20 13.10 -6.44
N VAL A 83 5.90 13.18 -7.59
CA VAL A 83 5.92 12.10 -8.59
C VAL A 83 6.53 10.82 -8.01
N GLU A 84 7.58 10.92 -7.19
CA GLU A 84 8.19 9.75 -6.55
C GLU A 84 7.22 9.09 -5.54
N ILE A 85 6.41 9.87 -4.81
CA ILE A 85 5.38 9.33 -3.93
C ILE A 85 4.27 8.64 -4.72
N LEU A 86 3.84 9.24 -5.84
CA LEU A 86 2.83 8.63 -6.72
C LEU A 86 3.33 7.32 -7.32
N ARG A 87 4.59 7.26 -7.77
CA ARG A 87 5.20 6.02 -8.29
C ARG A 87 5.18 4.88 -7.26
N ARG A 88 5.47 5.19 -5.99
CA ARG A 88 5.42 4.20 -4.89
C ARG A 88 4.00 3.74 -4.57
N LEU A 89 3.01 4.62 -4.74
CA LEU A 89 1.60 4.24 -4.60
C LEU A 89 1.18 3.30 -5.74
N ASP A 90 1.57 3.61 -6.98
CA ASP A 90 1.27 2.75 -8.14
C ASP A 90 1.90 1.35 -7.98
N GLU A 91 3.13 1.26 -7.45
CA GLU A 91 3.80 -0.02 -7.13
C GLU A 91 3.09 -0.87 -6.07
N LEU A 92 2.21 -0.28 -5.25
CA LEU A 92 1.37 -0.99 -4.28
C LEU A 92 -0.03 -1.32 -4.81
N GLU A 93 -0.45 -0.72 -5.94
CA GLU A 93 -1.74 -1.01 -6.58
C GLU A 93 -1.66 -2.19 -7.57
N ASP A 94 -0.49 -2.45 -8.16
CA ASP A 94 -0.19 -3.55 -9.10
C ASP A 94 0.16 -4.89 -8.39
#